data_AF-A0A1V6M287-F1
#
_entry.id   AF-A0A1V6M287-F1
#
_cell.length_a   1.000
_cell.length_b   1.000
_cell.length_c   1.000
_cell.angle_alpha   90.00
_cell.angle_beta   90.00
_cell.angle_gamma   90.00
#
_symmetry.space_group_name_H-M   'P 1'
#
loop_
_entity.id
_entity.type
_entity.pdbx_description
1 polymer ?
#
loop_
_entity_poly.entity_id
_entity_poly.type
_entity_poly.pdbx_seq_one_letter_code
_entity_poly.pdbx_strand_id
1 'polypeptide(L)'
;MMELKSKNLLWLLSVLIVSVTYCGFASAGGLESSALSGQTIRATKELQPAWSKKIKKASKRFQIVLDGAGVLDKETGLVWEKSPDTEARTWADAVSYAYTKSVGGRKGWRLPTIEELSSLVDPTQNSPALPSDHPFTNVQSDSYWSSTTNVSLTSAAWHVYFDDGYVGDRDKAHDYYVWCVRGGHGYDAY
;
A
#
# COMPACT_ATOMS: atom_id res chain seq x y z
N MET A 1 37.63 -48.68 26.98
CA MET A 1 38.09 -47.90 25.81
C MET A 1 36.98 -48.03 24.77
N MET A 2 36.17 -46.99 24.61
CA MET A 2 34.83 -47.03 24.01
C MET A 2 34.74 -46.25 22.70
N GLU A 3 34.00 -46.85 21.77
CA GLU A 3 33.08 -46.28 20.77
C GLU A 3 33.60 -45.51 19.54
N LEU A 4 32.98 -45.84 18.40
CA LEU A 4 33.51 -45.74 17.03
C LEU A 4 32.90 -44.59 16.18
N LYS A 5 33.82 -43.87 15.53
CA LYS A 5 33.84 -43.14 14.24
C LYS A 5 32.57 -42.83 13.41
N SER A 6 32.33 -41.52 13.29
CA SER A 6 32.23 -40.63 12.11
C SER A 6 31.32 -40.94 10.90
N LYS A 7 30.51 -39.95 10.49
CA LYS A 7 29.88 -39.84 9.17
C LYS A 7 30.13 -38.44 8.56
N ASN A 8 30.85 -38.40 7.44
CA ASN A 8 30.98 -37.30 6.46
C ASN A 8 30.23 -37.77 5.18
N LEU A 9 29.29 -37.03 4.60
CA LEU A 9 29.44 -35.95 3.60
C LEU A 9 29.17 -36.45 2.15
N LEU A 10 28.08 -35.93 1.52
CA LEU A 10 27.81 -35.75 0.06
C LEU A 10 27.73 -37.05 -0.79
N TRP A 11 26.97 -37.24 -1.89
CA TRP A 11 26.34 -36.39 -2.91
C TRP A 11 25.32 -37.23 -3.74
N LEU A 12 24.26 -36.57 -4.25
CA LEU A 12 23.57 -36.72 -5.55
C LEU A 12 22.93 -38.03 -6.10
N LEU A 13 21.84 -37.77 -6.86
CA LEU A 13 21.42 -38.36 -8.16
C LEU A 13 20.22 -39.33 -8.25
N SER A 14 19.16 -38.80 -8.91
CA SER A 14 18.39 -39.34 -10.06
C SER A 14 17.40 -40.52 -9.96
N VAL A 15 16.13 -40.15 -10.18
CA VAL A 15 15.06 -40.69 -11.07
C VAL A 15 15.13 -42.15 -11.57
N LEU A 16 14.03 -42.89 -11.34
CA LEU A 16 13.16 -43.60 -12.33
C LEU A 16 12.55 -44.85 -11.67
N ILE A 17 11.21 -44.93 -11.60
CA ILE A 17 10.53 -46.24 -11.59
C ILE A 17 9.48 -46.25 -12.67
N VAL A 18 9.68 -47.23 -13.55
CA VAL A 18 8.90 -47.60 -14.73
C VAL A 18 7.62 -48.34 -14.31
N SER A 19 6.58 -48.06 -15.09
CA SER A 19 5.24 -48.63 -15.14
C SER A 19 5.14 -50.17 -15.12
N VAL A 20 4.07 -50.67 -14.52
CA VAL A 20 3.41 -51.93 -14.92
C VAL A 20 1.93 -51.64 -15.14
N THR A 21 1.47 -51.85 -16.37
CA THR A 21 0.06 -51.88 -16.77
C THR A 21 -0.43 -53.33 -16.75
N TYR A 22 -1.61 -53.57 -16.19
CA TYR A 22 -2.47 -54.66 -16.63
C TYR A 22 -3.91 -54.17 -16.78
N CYS A 23 -4.48 -54.48 -17.93
CA CYS A 23 -5.80 -54.07 -18.39
C CYS A 23 -6.93 -54.64 -17.52
N GLY A 24 -7.79 -53.74 -17.07
CA GLY A 24 -9.18 -54.04 -16.75
C GLY A 24 -10.04 -52.94 -17.36
N PHE A 25 -10.80 -53.24 -18.41
CA PHE A 25 -11.83 -52.34 -18.90
C PHE A 25 -12.95 -52.30 -17.85
N ALA A 26 -12.98 -51.24 -17.04
CA ALA A 26 -14.13 -50.84 -16.26
C ALA A 26 -14.57 -49.47 -16.75
N SER A 27 -15.85 -49.39 -17.13
CA SER A 27 -16.56 -48.21 -17.60
C SER A 27 -16.22 -46.95 -16.81
N ALA A 28 -16.10 -45.81 -17.50
CA ALA A 28 -15.96 -44.49 -16.90
C ALA A 28 -17.21 -44.15 -16.05
N GLY A 29 -17.21 -44.59 -14.80
CA GLY A 29 -18.00 -44.01 -13.73
C GLY A 29 -17.34 -42.70 -13.33
N GLY A 30 -18.09 -41.60 -13.46
CA GLY A 30 -17.58 -40.24 -13.33
C GLY A 30 -16.78 -40.01 -12.04
N LEU A 31 -15.63 -39.35 -12.20
CA LEU A 31 -15.02 -38.60 -11.12
C LEU A 31 -16.04 -37.56 -10.68
N GLU A 32 -16.63 -37.74 -9.50
CA GLU A 32 -17.51 -36.72 -8.93
C GLU A 32 -16.73 -35.41 -8.78
N SER A 33 -17.12 -34.43 -9.59
CA SER A 33 -16.69 -33.03 -9.55
C SER A 33 -17.15 -32.29 -8.28
N SER A 34 -17.80 -32.99 -7.34
CA SER A 34 -18.51 -32.42 -6.19
C SER A 34 -17.58 -31.90 -5.09
N ALA A 35 -16.37 -32.46 -4.95
CA ALA A 35 -15.43 -32.07 -3.89
C ALA A 35 -14.54 -30.85 -4.22
N LEU A 36 -14.31 -30.56 -5.50
CA LEU A 36 -13.44 -29.44 -5.93
C LEU A 36 -14.16 -28.08 -5.95
N SER A 37 -15.48 -28.07 -5.79
CA SER A 37 -16.31 -26.87 -5.91
C SER A 37 -16.30 -26.02 -4.63
N GLY A 38 -16.29 -26.64 -3.45
CA GLY A 38 -16.46 -25.91 -2.18
C GLY A 38 -15.24 -25.08 -1.73
N GLN A 39 -14.03 -25.61 -1.90
CA GLN A 39 -12.79 -24.91 -1.50
C GLN A 39 -12.38 -23.85 -2.53
N THR A 40 -12.53 -24.15 -3.82
CA THR A 40 -12.16 -23.24 -4.93
C THR A 40 -13.08 -22.01 -5.02
N ILE A 41 -14.38 -22.15 -4.73
CA ILE A 41 -15.32 -21.02 -4.69
C ILE A 41 -15.10 -20.13 -3.46
N ARG A 42 -14.73 -20.71 -2.31
CA ARG A 42 -14.35 -19.91 -1.12
C ARG A 42 -13.07 -19.10 -1.37
N ALA A 43 -12.05 -19.72 -1.97
CA ALA A 43 -10.79 -19.04 -2.29
C ALA A 43 -10.99 -17.87 -3.27
N THR A 44 -11.83 -18.04 -4.30
CA THR A 44 -12.08 -16.96 -5.29
C THR A 44 -12.91 -15.80 -4.74
N LYS A 45 -13.82 -16.04 -3.78
CA LYS A 45 -14.55 -14.97 -3.08
C LYS A 45 -13.65 -14.17 -2.12
N GLU A 46 -12.64 -14.82 -1.54
CA GLU A 46 -11.64 -14.16 -0.69
C GLU A 46 -10.53 -13.45 -1.48
N LEU A 47 -10.38 -13.77 -2.77
CA LEU A 47 -9.39 -13.17 -3.68
C LEU A 47 -9.90 -11.94 -4.44
N GLN A 48 -11.04 -11.33 -4.06
CA GLN A 48 -11.38 -10.03 -4.64
C GLN A 48 -10.27 -9.04 -4.29
N PRO A 49 -9.54 -8.52 -5.30
CA PRO A 49 -8.40 -7.66 -5.04
C PRO A 49 -8.91 -6.35 -4.44
N ALA A 50 -8.11 -5.77 -3.53
CA ALA A 50 -8.47 -4.58 -2.77
C ALA A 50 -8.96 -3.41 -3.66
N TRP A 51 -8.42 -3.30 -4.89
CA TRP A 51 -8.78 -2.27 -5.87
C TRP A 51 -10.25 -2.27 -6.31
N SER A 52 -10.99 -3.38 -6.13
CA SER A 52 -12.39 -3.50 -6.54
C SER A 52 -13.40 -2.99 -5.51
N LYS A 53 -12.95 -2.60 -4.31
CA LYS A 53 -13.84 -2.36 -3.16
C LYS A 53 -13.64 -0.98 -2.56
N LYS A 54 -14.64 -0.11 -2.74
CA LYS A 54 -14.72 1.18 -2.04
C LYS A 54 -15.23 1.00 -0.60
N ILE A 55 -14.47 1.46 0.39
CA ILE A 55 -14.83 1.40 1.81
C ILE A 55 -15.43 2.74 2.23
N LYS A 56 -16.76 2.84 2.19
CA LYS A 56 -17.49 4.11 2.42
C LYS A 56 -17.32 4.73 3.82
N LYS A 57 -17.04 3.93 4.85
CA LYS A 57 -16.92 4.42 6.23
C LYS A 57 -15.45 4.60 6.60
N ALA A 58 -15.05 5.82 6.97
CA ALA A 58 -13.68 6.14 7.36
C ALA A 58 -13.18 5.24 8.50
N SER A 59 -14.01 5.02 9.53
CA SER A 59 -13.73 4.12 10.66
C SER A 59 -13.47 2.65 10.28
N LYS A 60 -13.87 2.23 9.08
CA LYS A 60 -13.54 0.90 8.53
C LYS A 60 -12.36 0.95 7.57
N ARG A 61 -12.16 2.08 6.86
CA ARG A 61 -11.09 2.30 5.88
C ARG A 61 -9.75 2.52 6.56
N PHE A 62 -9.72 3.43 7.53
CA PHE A 62 -8.49 3.87 8.19
C PHE A 62 -8.26 3.11 9.49
N GLN A 63 -7.03 2.65 9.68
CA GLN A 63 -6.59 1.99 10.90
C GLN A 63 -5.32 2.65 11.43
N ILE A 64 -5.34 3.06 12.70
CA ILE A 64 -4.16 3.60 13.37
C ILE A 64 -3.11 2.49 13.51
N VAL A 65 -1.86 2.81 13.18
CA VAL A 65 -0.68 1.93 13.22
C VAL A 65 0.54 2.71 13.75
N LEU A 66 1.70 2.04 13.86
CA LEU A 66 2.97 2.63 14.32
C LEU A 66 2.83 3.36 15.67
N ASP A 67 2.23 2.68 16.65
CA ASP A 67 1.99 3.21 18.00
C ASP A 67 1.29 4.57 18.04
N GLY A 68 0.39 4.82 17.07
CA GLY A 68 -0.36 6.06 16.97
C GLY A 68 0.25 7.10 16.03
N ALA A 69 1.40 6.83 15.41
CA ALA A 69 2.05 7.79 14.52
C ALA A 69 1.59 7.67 13.05
N GLY A 70 1.04 6.52 12.64
CA GLY A 70 0.63 6.27 11.26
C GLY A 70 -0.83 5.84 11.13
N VAL A 71 -1.34 5.91 9.90
CA VAL A 71 -2.69 5.48 9.52
C VAL A 71 -2.59 4.60 8.27
N LEU A 72 -2.91 3.32 8.40
CA LEU A 72 -3.10 2.42 7.27
C LEU A 72 -4.44 2.72 6.61
N ASP A 73 -4.40 3.06 5.33
CA ASP A 73 -5.57 3.09 4.46
C ASP A 73 -5.77 1.70 3.84
N LYS A 74 -6.81 0.99 4.27
CA LYS A 74 -7.12 -0.37 3.80
C LYS A 74 -7.61 -0.43 2.35
N GLU A 75 -8.02 0.70 1.78
CA GLU A 75 -8.48 0.75 0.39
C GLU A 75 -7.27 0.78 -0.57
N THR A 76 -6.25 1.56 -0.23
CA THR A 76 -5.03 1.72 -1.06
C THR A 76 -3.87 0.82 -0.62
N GLY A 77 -3.87 0.35 0.63
CA GLY A 77 -2.75 -0.36 1.24
C GLY A 77 -1.59 0.55 1.66
N LEU A 78 -1.75 1.87 1.57
CA LEU A 78 -0.73 2.86 1.92
C LEU A 78 -0.80 3.20 3.41
N VAL A 79 0.36 3.53 3.99
CA VAL A 79 0.45 4.06 5.35
C VAL A 79 0.74 5.55 5.27
N TRP A 80 -0.14 6.34 5.84
CA TRP A 80 -0.05 7.79 5.91
C TRP A 80 0.47 8.23 7.27
N GLU A 81 1.19 9.35 7.30
CA GLU A 81 1.45 10.05 8.56
C GLU A 81 0.11 10.49 9.18
N LYS A 82 -0.09 10.17 10.47
CA LYS A 82 -1.34 10.52 11.16
C LYS A 82 -1.47 12.03 11.39
N SER A 83 -0.33 12.67 11.68
CA SER A 83 -0.24 14.09 11.97
C SER A 83 0.79 14.74 11.06
N PRO A 84 0.40 15.22 9.87
CA PRO A 84 1.29 15.97 9.00
C PRO A 84 1.93 17.15 9.73
N ASP A 85 3.10 17.56 9.26
CA ASP A 85 3.74 18.76 9.75
C ASP A 85 3.01 20.01 9.27
N THR A 86 3.10 21.08 10.06
CA THR A 86 2.42 22.36 9.82
C THR A 86 3.35 23.42 9.26
N GLU A 87 4.50 23.01 8.71
CA GLU A 87 5.44 23.90 8.02
C GLU A 87 5.33 23.67 6.51
N ALA A 88 4.97 24.73 5.79
CA ALA A 88 4.94 24.76 4.33
C ALA A 88 6.35 24.89 3.76
N ARG A 89 6.60 24.27 2.61
CA ARG A 89 7.92 24.16 2.00
C ARG A 89 7.84 24.24 0.48
N THR A 90 8.92 24.68 -0.14
CA THR A 90 9.11 24.52 -1.58
C THR A 90 9.03 23.05 -1.98
N TRP A 91 8.71 22.76 -3.23
CA TRP A 91 8.54 21.38 -3.67
C TRP A 91 9.81 20.53 -3.49
N ALA A 92 10.99 21.12 -3.77
CA ALA A 92 12.27 20.42 -3.60
C ALA A 92 12.55 20.10 -2.12
N ASP A 93 12.29 21.06 -1.23
CA ASP A 93 12.45 20.87 0.22
C ASP A 93 11.42 19.87 0.77
N ALA A 94 10.19 19.89 0.26
CA ALA A 94 9.14 18.94 0.62
C ALA A 94 9.54 17.49 0.29
N VAL A 95 10.12 17.26 -0.89
CA VAL A 95 10.65 15.95 -1.29
C VAL A 95 11.78 15.52 -0.35
N SER A 96 12.77 16.38 -0.12
CA SER A 96 13.91 16.10 0.76
C SER A 96 13.48 15.84 2.21
N TYR A 97 12.57 16.65 2.72
CA TYR A 97 11.97 16.52 4.04
C TYR A 97 11.29 15.16 4.19
N ALA A 98 10.42 14.77 3.25
CA ALA A 98 9.73 13.50 3.32
C ALA A 98 10.72 12.31 3.36
N TYR A 99 11.79 12.33 2.57
CA TYR A 99 12.80 11.26 2.54
C TYR A 99 13.60 11.12 3.83
N THR A 100 13.90 12.24 4.50
CA THR A 100 14.72 12.27 5.72
C THR A 100 13.89 12.09 6.99
N LYS A 101 12.56 12.28 6.90
CA LYS A 101 11.64 12.19 8.02
C LYS A 101 11.61 10.78 8.63
N SER A 102 11.46 10.76 9.96
CA SER A 102 11.12 9.55 10.70
C SER A 102 9.82 9.76 11.47
N VAL A 103 8.88 8.85 11.27
CA VAL A 103 7.56 8.85 11.94
C VAL A 103 7.33 7.46 12.51
N GLY A 104 6.95 7.39 13.79
CA GLY A 104 6.73 6.11 14.49
C GLY A 104 7.94 5.18 14.50
N GLY A 105 9.15 5.74 14.59
CA GLY A 105 10.41 4.98 14.57
C GLY A 105 10.78 4.37 13.22
N ARG A 106 10.09 4.76 12.14
CA ARG A 106 10.34 4.27 10.77
C ARG A 106 10.82 5.39 9.85
N LYS A 107 11.77 5.08 8.97
CA LYS A 107 12.19 5.93 7.84
C LYS A 107 11.45 5.52 6.56
N GLY A 108 11.92 5.96 5.39
CA GLY A 108 11.39 5.54 4.08
C GLY A 108 10.02 6.13 3.78
N TRP A 109 9.75 7.32 4.34
CA TRP A 109 8.62 8.13 3.97
C TRP A 109 8.92 8.85 2.65
N ARG A 110 7.88 9.16 1.90
CA ARG A 110 7.98 9.91 0.65
C ARG A 110 6.79 10.84 0.50
N LEU A 111 6.94 11.79 -0.41
CA LEU A 111 5.82 12.58 -0.88
C LEU A 111 4.89 11.66 -1.73
N PRO A 112 3.57 11.75 -1.56
CA PRO A 112 2.59 10.93 -2.30
C PRO A 112 2.55 11.34 -3.78
N THR A 113 2.09 10.48 -4.68
CA THR A 113 1.68 10.94 -6.02
C THR A 113 0.36 11.71 -5.93
N ILE A 114 -0.02 12.42 -6.98
CA ILE A 114 -1.27 13.17 -6.99
C ILE A 114 -2.50 12.24 -6.87
N GLU A 115 -2.44 11.05 -7.46
CA GLU A 115 -3.50 10.04 -7.37
C GLU A 115 -3.62 9.48 -5.95
N GLU A 116 -2.49 9.25 -5.28
CA GLU A 116 -2.48 8.79 -3.89
C GLU A 116 -3.04 9.86 -2.96
N LEU A 117 -2.59 11.12 -3.10
CA LEU A 117 -3.03 12.22 -2.24
C LEU A 117 -4.52 12.53 -2.44
N SER A 118 -4.98 12.59 -3.69
CA SER A 118 -6.40 12.79 -4.01
C SER A 118 -7.29 11.65 -3.54
N SER A 119 -6.77 10.44 -3.35
CA SER A 119 -7.54 9.31 -2.81
C SER A 119 -8.05 9.53 -1.37
N LEU A 120 -7.43 10.46 -0.63
CA LEU A 120 -7.88 10.83 0.72
C LEU A 120 -9.12 11.73 0.70
N VAL A 121 -9.39 12.42 -0.40
CA VAL A 121 -10.43 13.45 -0.48
C VAL A 121 -11.83 12.85 -0.38
N ASP A 122 -12.68 13.47 0.44
CA ASP A 122 -14.13 13.30 0.41
C ASP A 122 -14.78 14.60 -0.10
N PRO A 123 -15.31 14.62 -1.34
CA PRO A 123 -15.87 15.83 -1.93
C PRO A 123 -17.18 16.29 -1.28
N THR A 124 -17.71 15.54 -0.32
CA THR A 124 -18.90 15.94 0.47
C THR A 124 -18.54 16.68 1.75
N GLN A 125 -17.25 16.78 2.06
CA GLN A 125 -16.71 17.45 3.25
C GLN A 125 -15.88 18.66 2.81
N ASN A 126 -15.68 19.59 3.74
CA ASN A 126 -14.86 20.76 3.54
C ASN A 126 -14.15 21.14 4.84
N SER A 127 -13.01 21.79 4.71
CA SER A 127 -12.23 22.37 5.81
C SER A 127 -11.93 21.42 7.00
N PRO A 128 -11.28 20.25 6.80
CA PRO A 128 -10.75 19.75 5.53
C PRO A 128 -11.70 18.78 4.80
N ALA A 129 -11.54 18.65 3.48
CA ALA A 129 -12.26 17.74 2.59
C ALA A 129 -11.81 16.27 2.77
N LEU A 130 -11.94 15.75 3.99
CA LEU A 130 -11.60 14.38 4.38
C LEU A 130 -12.84 13.63 4.87
N PRO A 131 -12.91 12.29 4.72
CA PRO A 131 -14.03 11.50 5.22
C PRO A 131 -14.30 11.72 6.70
N SER A 132 -15.56 11.94 7.08
CA SER A 132 -15.95 12.06 8.49
C SER A 132 -15.50 10.84 9.31
N ASP A 133 -15.14 11.06 10.58
CA ASP A 133 -14.53 10.06 11.48
C ASP A 133 -13.13 9.54 11.06
N HIS A 134 -12.39 10.29 10.23
CA HIS A 134 -10.99 9.96 9.95
C HIS A 134 -10.10 10.12 11.22
N PRO A 135 -9.01 9.35 11.35
CA PRO A 135 -8.11 9.44 12.51
C PRO A 135 -7.01 10.51 12.38
N PHE A 136 -6.89 11.17 11.21
CA PHE A 136 -5.88 12.19 10.96
C PHE A 136 -6.06 13.41 11.87
N THR A 137 -4.95 14.02 12.24
CA THR A 137 -4.87 15.18 13.14
C THR A 137 -3.92 16.23 12.56
N ASN A 138 -4.05 17.51 12.94
CA ASN A 138 -3.21 18.61 12.45
C ASN A 138 -3.18 18.76 10.92
N VAL A 139 -4.20 18.26 10.22
CA VAL A 139 -4.38 18.51 8.79
C VAL A 139 -4.80 19.97 8.61
N GLN A 140 -4.09 20.69 7.76
CA GLN A 140 -4.41 22.05 7.38
C GLN A 140 -5.46 22.03 6.26
N SER A 141 -6.43 22.94 6.31
CA SER A 141 -7.39 23.16 5.23
C SER A 141 -6.74 24.00 4.12
N ASP A 142 -5.67 23.48 3.53
CA ASP A 142 -4.82 24.20 2.58
C ASP A 142 -4.14 23.21 1.61
N SER A 143 -3.24 23.70 0.76
CA SER A 143 -2.56 22.95 -0.28
C SER A 143 -1.46 22.05 0.27
N TYR A 144 -1.46 20.80 -0.20
CA TYR A 144 -0.42 19.81 0.05
C TYR A 144 0.24 19.39 -1.25
N TRP A 145 1.57 19.40 -1.26
CA TRP A 145 2.34 18.97 -2.43
C TRP A 145 2.16 17.48 -2.73
N SER A 146 2.15 17.14 -4.03
CA SER A 146 2.41 15.78 -4.51
C SER A 146 3.79 15.69 -5.17
N SER A 147 4.31 14.48 -5.32
CA SER A 147 5.52 14.17 -6.08
C SER A 147 5.32 14.22 -7.59
N THR A 148 4.09 14.39 -8.07
CA THR A 148 3.78 14.41 -9.49
C THR A 148 4.12 15.77 -10.09
N THR A 149 5.09 15.80 -11.00
CA THR A 149 5.43 17.01 -11.80
C THR A 149 4.39 17.21 -12.90
N ASN A 150 4.05 18.46 -13.21
CA ASN A 150 3.23 18.77 -14.38
C ASN A 150 4.05 18.52 -15.65
N VAL A 151 3.61 17.57 -16.48
CA VAL A 151 4.33 17.16 -17.69
C VAL A 151 4.38 18.25 -18.76
N SER A 152 3.38 19.14 -18.78
CA SER A 152 3.30 20.27 -19.71
C SER A 152 4.10 21.48 -19.25
N LEU A 153 4.39 21.58 -17.94
CA LEU A 153 5.16 22.66 -17.33
C LEU A 153 6.00 22.10 -16.20
N THR A 154 7.23 21.67 -16.49
CA THR A 154 8.06 20.91 -15.54
C THR A 154 8.57 21.74 -14.36
N SER A 155 8.47 23.07 -14.43
CA SER A 155 8.68 23.97 -13.29
C SER A 155 7.54 23.93 -12.28
N ALA A 156 6.40 23.32 -12.61
CA ALA A 156 5.26 23.14 -11.73
C ALA A 156 5.09 21.69 -11.26
N ALA A 157 4.43 21.52 -10.12
CA ALA A 157 4.01 20.23 -9.57
C ALA A 157 2.54 20.27 -9.17
N TRP A 158 1.91 19.10 -9.12
CA TRP A 158 0.51 18.99 -8.69
C TRP A 158 0.38 19.03 -7.16
N HIS A 159 -0.73 19.56 -6.68
CA HIS A 159 -1.09 19.63 -5.27
C HIS A 159 -2.59 19.34 -5.09
N VAL A 160 -2.99 19.02 -3.87
CA VAL A 160 -4.39 18.94 -3.45
C VAL A 160 -4.66 20.02 -2.42
N TYR A 161 -5.66 20.86 -2.65
CA TYR A 161 -6.14 21.86 -1.72
C TYR A 161 -7.21 21.24 -0.83
N PHE A 162 -6.89 20.99 0.43
CA PHE A 162 -7.76 20.23 1.34
C PHE A 162 -8.90 21.05 1.94
N ASP A 163 -9.09 22.33 1.60
CA ASP A 163 -10.30 23.05 2.01
C ASP A 163 -11.55 22.48 1.30
N ASP A 164 -11.46 22.18 0.00
CA ASP A 164 -12.58 21.68 -0.82
C ASP A 164 -12.22 20.44 -1.68
N GLY A 165 -10.97 19.99 -1.64
CA GLY A 165 -10.49 18.85 -2.40
C GLY A 165 -10.06 19.18 -3.84
N TYR A 166 -9.93 20.47 -4.18
CA TYR A 166 -9.45 20.89 -5.50
C TYR A 166 -8.06 20.33 -5.82
N VAL A 167 -7.87 19.90 -7.07
CA VAL A 167 -6.60 19.42 -7.60
C VAL A 167 -6.11 20.41 -8.65
N GLY A 168 -4.91 20.92 -8.44
CA GLY A 168 -4.29 21.87 -9.36
C GLY A 168 -2.77 21.71 -9.39
N ASP A 169 -2.11 22.51 -10.22
CA ASP A 169 -0.66 22.57 -10.27
C ASP A 169 -0.15 23.97 -9.91
N ARG A 170 1.07 24.01 -9.37
CA ARG A 170 1.72 25.28 -9.06
C ARG A 170 3.23 25.22 -9.22
N ASP A 171 3.83 26.38 -9.46
CA ASP A 171 5.27 26.52 -9.56
C ASP A 171 5.97 25.99 -8.30
N LYS A 172 7.02 25.19 -8.51
CA LYS A 172 7.74 24.44 -7.46
C LYS A 172 8.43 25.33 -6.43
N ALA A 173 8.54 26.64 -6.68
CA ALA A 173 9.05 27.62 -5.72
C ALA A 173 7.99 28.13 -4.72
N HIS A 174 6.70 27.75 -4.85
CA HIS A 174 5.69 28.06 -3.84
C HIS A 174 5.82 27.16 -2.61
N ASP A 175 5.42 27.68 -1.45
CA ASP A 175 5.40 26.91 -0.21
C ASP A 175 4.03 26.27 -0.01
N TYR A 176 3.99 24.93 0.06
CA TYR A 176 2.80 24.15 0.44
C TYR A 176 3.17 23.07 1.48
N TYR A 177 2.15 22.55 2.15
CA TYR A 177 2.32 21.57 3.22
C TYR A 177 2.73 20.19 2.69
N VAL A 178 3.24 19.36 3.59
CA VAL A 178 3.76 18.02 3.28
C VAL A 178 3.00 16.97 4.06
N TRP A 179 2.38 16.02 3.34
CA TRP A 179 1.73 14.86 3.95
C TRP A 179 2.44 13.60 3.51
N CYS A 180 3.24 13.03 4.41
CA CYS A 180 4.08 11.89 4.06
C CYS A 180 3.26 10.59 3.94
N VAL A 181 3.63 9.77 2.96
CA VAL A 181 3.10 8.42 2.74
C VAL A 181 4.22 7.38 2.67
N ARG A 182 3.90 6.13 2.96
CA ARG A 182 4.77 4.96 2.89
C ARG A 182 4.04 3.79 2.23
N GLY A 183 4.75 2.99 1.44
CA GLY A 183 4.23 1.83 0.71
C GLY A 183 3.95 2.12 -0.76
N GLY A 184 3.47 1.12 -1.51
CA GLY A 184 3.06 1.23 -2.93
C GLY A 184 4.20 1.32 -3.95
N HIS A 185 5.22 2.15 -3.68
CA HIS A 185 6.38 2.37 -4.54
C HIS A 185 7.61 2.72 -3.69
N GLY A 186 8.63 1.85 -3.65
CA GLY A 186 9.96 2.18 -3.09
C GLY A 186 10.37 1.42 -1.83
N TYR A 187 11.68 1.11 -1.79
CA TYR A 187 12.41 0.20 -0.90
C TYR A 187 12.08 0.34 0.60
N ASP A 188 11.65 -0.77 1.22
CA ASP A 188 11.66 -0.93 2.67
C ASP A 188 13.12 -1.02 3.15
N ALA A 189 13.80 0.12 3.28
CA ALA A 189 15.07 0.16 4.00
C ALA A 189 14.77 -0.14 5.48
N TYR A 190 15.12 -1.36 5.89
CA TYR A 190 15.14 -1.80 7.29
C TYR A 190 16.33 -1.20 8.03
#